data_AF-A0A6M3M6W6-F1
#
_entry.id   AF-A0A6M3M6W6-F1
#
_cell.length_a   1.000
_cell.length_b   1.000
_cell.length_c   1.000
_cell.angle_alpha   90.00
_cell.angle_beta   90.00
_cell.angle_gamma   90.00
#
_symmetry.space_group_name_H-M   'P 1'
#
loop_
_entity.id
_entity.type
_entity.pdbx_description
1 polymer ?
#
loop_
_entity_poly.entity_id
_entity_poly.type
_entity_poly.pdbx_seq_one_letter_code
_entity_poly.pdbx_strand_id
1 'polypeptide(L)'
;MSSIEDNMQKGGLRRSATEIIDLIYDALPVETYHPISKIAEDTGVDWRTTKRYLELILHVQSKQKGDWIKSITPGEGQPIFARERKK
;
A
#
# COMPACT_ATOMS: atom_id res chain seq x y z
N MET A 1 -15.58 -28.83 -29.04
CA MET A 1 -15.99 -27.79 -28.08
C MET A 1 -15.62 -28.28 -26.71
N SER A 2 -14.49 -27.82 -26.18
CA SER A 2 -14.11 -27.94 -24.77
C SER A 2 -12.87 -27.07 -24.54
N SER A 3 -12.66 -26.65 -23.29
CA SER A 3 -11.47 -25.96 -22.77
C SER A 3 -11.47 -24.42 -22.77
N ILE A 4 -12.61 -23.79 -22.47
CA ILE A 4 -12.59 -22.46 -21.82
C ILE A 4 -12.56 -22.61 -20.28
N GLU A 5 -13.07 -23.73 -19.74
CA GLU A 5 -13.22 -23.91 -18.28
C GLU A 5 -11.91 -24.24 -17.55
N ASP A 6 -10.87 -24.77 -18.23
CA ASP A 6 -9.60 -25.16 -17.60
C ASP A 6 -8.68 -23.97 -17.24
N ASN A 7 -8.96 -22.76 -17.73
CA ASN A 7 -8.12 -21.59 -17.45
C ASN A 7 -8.57 -20.75 -16.25
N MET A 8 -9.68 -21.10 -15.59
CA MET A 8 -10.14 -20.37 -14.39
C MET A 8 -9.38 -20.75 -13.12
N GLN A 9 -8.49 -21.76 -13.16
CA GLN A 9 -7.88 -22.34 -11.96
C GLN A 9 -6.45 -21.85 -11.64
N LYS A 10 -5.96 -20.77 -12.28
CA LYS A 10 -4.66 -20.13 -11.96
C LYS A 10 -4.72 -18.60 -11.86
N GLY A 11 -5.90 -18.03 -11.73
CA GLY A 11 -6.08 -16.59 -11.51
C GLY A 11 -6.24 -16.31 -10.02
N GLY A 12 -5.15 -16.09 -9.29
CA GLY A 12 -5.26 -15.39 -8.00
C GLY A 12 -6.09 -14.12 -8.25
N LEU A 13 -7.17 -13.94 -7.48
CA LEU A 13 -8.10 -12.81 -7.63
C LEU A 13 -7.30 -11.52 -7.84
N ARG A 14 -7.35 -10.97 -9.06
CA ARG A 14 -6.69 -9.70 -9.37
C ARG A 14 -7.42 -8.62 -8.59
N ARG A 15 -6.83 -8.21 -7.47
CA ARG A 15 -7.32 -7.08 -6.68
C ARG A 15 -7.32 -5.82 -7.56
N SER A 16 -8.35 -5.01 -7.44
CA SER A 16 -8.40 -3.71 -8.10
C SER A 16 -7.35 -2.76 -7.52
N ALA A 17 -7.00 -1.70 -8.26
CA ALA A 17 -6.09 -0.68 -7.76
C ALA A 17 -6.60 -0.03 -6.47
N THR A 18 -7.91 0.22 -6.39
CA THR A 18 -8.58 0.78 -5.21
C THR A 18 -8.48 -0.17 -4.02
N GLU A 19 -8.78 -1.46 -4.19
CA GLU A 19 -8.63 -2.46 -3.12
C GLU A 19 -7.20 -2.53 -2.59
N ILE A 20 -6.20 -2.44 -3.47
CA ILE A 20 -4.79 -2.43 -3.05
C ILE A 20 -4.48 -1.16 -2.24
N ILE A 21 -4.97 0.00 -2.68
CA ILE A 21 -4.77 1.26 -1.96
C ILE A 21 -5.43 1.20 -0.59
N ASP A 22 -6.65 0.69 -0.48
CA ASP A 22 -7.39 0.58 0.77
C ASP A 22 -6.65 -0.36 1.74
N LEU A 23 -6.20 -1.53 1.27
CA LEU A 23 -5.40 -2.45 2.07
C LEU A 23 -4.12 -1.79 2.61
N ILE A 24 -3.37 -1.10 1.75
CA ILE A 24 -2.14 -0.40 2.15
C ILE A 24 -2.46 0.69 3.17
N TYR A 25 -3.49 1.50 2.92
CA TYR A 25 -3.86 2.62 3.78
C TYR A 25 -4.32 2.16 5.18
N ASP A 26 -5.08 1.07 5.25
CA ASP A 26 -5.58 0.51 6.51
C ASP A 26 -4.51 -0.25 7.30
N ALA A 27 -3.48 -0.78 6.62
CA ALA A 27 -2.32 -1.39 7.28
C ALA A 27 -1.34 -0.37 7.88
N LEU A 28 -1.49 0.93 7.58
CA LEU A 28 -0.62 1.95 8.14
C LEU A 28 -0.89 2.19 9.63
N PRO A 29 0.12 2.13 10.50
CA PRO A 29 -0.04 2.40 11.92
C PRO A 29 -0.40 3.87 12.17
N VAL A 30 -1.20 4.16 13.20
CA VAL A 30 -1.61 5.54 13.54
C VAL A 30 -0.64 6.22 14.53
N GLU A 31 -0.03 5.45 15.43
CA GLU A 31 0.82 5.97 16.53
C GLU A 31 2.29 5.53 16.44
N THR A 32 2.59 4.58 15.56
CA THR A 32 3.93 4.06 15.30
C THR A 32 4.28 4.22 13.83
N TYR A 33 5.48 3.81 13.43
CA TYR A 33 5.92 3.81 12.03
C TYR A 33 6.33 2.41 11.60
N HIS A 34 5.93 2.00 10.40
CA HIS A 34 6.31 0.72 9.82
C HIS A 34 7.11 0.90 8.53
N PRO A 35 8.15 0.08 8.28
CA PRO A 35 8.82 0.04 6.97
C PRO A 35 7.88 -0.58 5.92
N ILE A 36 8.16 -0.28 4.64
CA ILE A 36 7.39 -0.82 3.50
C ILE A 36 7.30 -2.35 3.53
N SER A 37 8.37 -3.03 3.94
CA SER A 37 8.40 -4.49 4.05
C SER A 37 7.33 -5.04 4.99
N LYS A 38 7.13 -4.39 6.13
CA LYS A 38 6.11 -4.80 7.10
C LYS A 38 4.70 -4.53 6.58
N ILE A 39 4.47 -3.39 5.93
CA ILE A 39 3.17 -3.05 5.32
C ILE A 39 2.83 -4.04 4.19
N ALA A 40 3.82 -4.43 3.39
CA ALA A 40 3.66 -5.43 2.34
C ALA A 40 3.30 -6.81 2.91
N GLU A 41 3.94 -7.22 4.01
CA GLU A 41 3.63 -8.44 4.74
C GLU A 41 2.21 -8.42 5.31
N ASP A 42 1.84 -7.35 6.03
CA ASP A 42 0.53 -7.20 6.67
C ASP A 42 -0.64 -7.21 5.67
N THR A 43 -0.40 -6.75 4.43
CA THR A 43 -1.42 -6.67 3.37
C THR A 43 -1.42 -7.85 2.40
N GLY A 44 -0.36 -8.66 2.40
CA GLY A 44 -0.12 -9.66 1.35
C GLY A 44 -0.02 -9.05 -0.04
N VAL A 45 0.43 -7.79 -0.15
CA VAL A 45 0.72 -7.09 -1.41
C VAL A 45 2.24 -7.06 -1.56
N ASP A 46 2.75 -7.32 -2.76
CA ASP A 46 4.21 -7.34 -2.95
C ASP A 46 4.85 -5.98 -2.64
N TRP A 47 6.12 -6.00 -2.23
CA TRP A 47 6.85 -4.80 -1.81
C TRP A 47 6.89 -3.71 -2.87
N ARG A 48 7.03 -4.07 -4.15
CA ARG A 48 7.17 -3.10 -5.26
C ARG A 48 5.85 -2.39 -5.50
N THR A 49 4.74 -3.13 -5.47
CA THR A 49 3.38 -2.57 -5.55
C THR A 49 3.09 -1.68 -4.35
N THR A 50 3.42 -2.14 -3.14
CA THR A 50 3.25 -1.36 -1.90
C THR A 50 4.00 -0.02 -1.96
N LYS A 51 5.29 -0.06 -2.35
CA LYS A 51 6.11 1.15 -2.53
C LYS A 51 5.47 2.11 -3.53
N ARG A 52 5.09 1.61 -4.71
CA ARG A 52 4.52 2.44 -5.78
C ARG A 52 3.26 3.18 -5.33
N TYR A 53 2.36 2.52 -4.61
CA TYR A 53 1.13 3.16 -4.14
C TYR A 53 1.38 4.14 -3.00
N LEU A 54 2.29 3.86 -2.07
CA LEU A 54 2.69 4.82 -1.03
C LEU A 54 3.29 6.10 -1.66
N GLU A 55 4.17 5.96 -2.64
CA GLU A 55 4.74 7.11 -3.38
C GLU A 55 3.65 7.90 -4.13
N LEU A 56 2.66 7.21 -4.71
CA LEU A 56 1.53 7.86 -5.37
C LEU A 56 0.66 8.64 -4.36
N ILE A 57 0.35 8.07 -3.20
CA ILE A 57 -0.44 8.75 -2.17
C ILE A 57 0.29 10.00 -1.70
N LEU A 58 1.59 9.90 -1.40
CA LEU A 58 2.42 11.06 -1.04
C LEU A 58 2.46 12.12 -2.16
N HIS A 59 2.55 11.69 -3.41
CA HIS A 59 2.53 12.61 -4.55
C HIS A 59 1.21 13.38 -4.62
N VAL A 60 0.06 12.70 -4.51
CA VAL A 60 -1.26 13.36 -4.51
C VAL A 60 -1.41 14.29 -3.31
N GLN A 61 -0.99 13.84 -2.13
CA GLN A 61 -0.98 14.63 -0.89
C GLN A 61 -0.10 15.89 -0.99
N SER A 62 0.97 15.87 -1.79
CA SER A 62 1.79 17.07 -2.03
C SER A 62 1.09 18.13 -2.89
N LYS A 63 0.10 17.71 -3.70
CA LYS A 63 -0.66 18.58 -4.62
C LYS A 63 -1.94 19.11 -4.00
N GLN A 64 -2.55 18.34 -3.10
CA GLN A 64 -3.73 18.75 -2.35
C GLN A 64 -3.39 18.68 -0.87
N LYS A 65 -3.55 19.77 -0.12
CA LYS A 65 -3.30 19.80 1.33
C LYS A 65 -4.18 18.78 2.06
N GLY A 66 -3.71 17.55 2.14
CA GLY A 66 -4.23 16.48 2.95
C GLY A 66 -3.14 16.04 3.91
N ASP A 67 -3.52 15.69 5.12
CA ASP A 67 -2.64 14.98 6.05
C ASP A 67 -3.23 13.57 6.15
N TRP A 68 -2.91 12.72 5.18
CA TRP A 68 -3.43 11.34 5.11
C TRP A 68 -2.42 10.35 5.66
N ILE A 69 -1.15 10.52 5.30
CA ILE A 69 -0.02 9.66 5.67
C ILE A 69 1.16 10.54 6.08
N LYS A 70 1.95 10.06 7.05
CA LYS A 70 3.27 10.55 7.43
C LYS A 70 4.35 9.58 6.94
N SER A 71 5.44 10.13 6.42
CA SER A 71 6.64 9.36 6.11
C SER A 71 7.86 10.02 6.73
N ILE A 72 8.72 9.23 7.37
CA ILE A 72 10.04 9.69 7.84
C ILE A 72 11.14 8.78 7.31
N THR A 73 12.30 9.35 7.02
CA THR A 73 13.49 8.60 6.59
C THR A 73 14.59 8.79 7.63
N PRO A 74 14.83 7.83 8.52
CA PRO A 74 15.88 7.95 9.53
C PRO A 74 17.26 7.81 8.87
N GLY A 75 17.98 8.93 8.74
CA GLY A 75 19.33 8.97 8.15
C GLY A 75 19.35 8.50 6.69
N GLU A 76 20.27 7.60 6.35
CA GLU A 76 20.36 6.92 5.04
C GLU A 76 19.45 5.68 4.93
N GLY A 77 18.52 5.49 5.88
CA GLY A 77 17.64 4.33 5.95
C GLY A 77 16.48 4.31 4.94
N GLN A 78 15.68 3.24 5.00
CA GLN A 78 14.44 3.16 4.23
C GLN A 78 13.35 4.03 4.87
N PRO A 79 12.45 4.63 4.06
CA PRO A 79 11.31 5.38 4.59
C PRO A 79 10.38 4.46 5.39
N ILE A 80 9.89 4.98 6.51
CA ILE A 80 8.89 4.36 7.36
C ILE A 80 7.63 5.21 7.39
N PHE A 81 6.47 4.57 7.44
CA PHE A 81 5.17 5.18 7.18
C PHE A 81 4.19 4.98 8.34
N ALA A 82 3.32 5.97 8.50
CA ALA A 82 2.23 5.99 9.47
C ALA A 82 1.03 6.73 8.88
N ARG A 83 -0.18 6.49 9.39
CA ARG A 83 -1.40 7.21 9.02
C ARG A 83 -1.57 8.46 9.90
N GLU A 84 -2.13 9.53 9.36
CA GLU A 84 -2.55 10.66 10.20
C GLU A 84 -3.80 10.29 11.01
N ARG A 85 -3.87 10.78 12.25
CA ARG A 85 -5.07 10.64 13.08
C ARG A 85 -6.14 11.61 12.58
N LYS A 86 -7.34 11.10 12.24
CA LYS A 86 -8.52 11.96 12.05
C LYS A 86 -8.81 12.66 13.39
N LYS A 87 -8.76 14.00 13.40
CA LYS A 87 -9.17 14.82 14.54
C LYS A 87 -10.67 14.72 14.77
#